data_AF-A0A935FND6-F1
#
_entry.id   AF-A0A935FND6-F1
#
_cell.length_a   1.000
_cell.length_b   1.000
_cell.length_c   1.000
_cell.angle_alpha   90.00
_cell.angle_beta   90.00
_cell.angle_gamma   90.00
#
_symmetry.space_group_name_H-M   'P 1'
#
loop_
_entity.id
_entity.type
_entity.pdbx_description
1 polymer ?
#
loop_
_entity_poly.entity_id
_entity_poly.type
_entity_poly.pdbx_seq_one_letter_code
_entity_poly.pdbx_strand_id
1 'polypeptide(L)'
;MAQGNRLFAAGDYAAAFEVFAAAQQRWPRPVLLRSMAFCQLKRARHREALELLQRYAASYPHAGDAARITATIAELEVAMATRLNVSSTPSGAAVFLDTEASGQRGTTPSPALAPGRHTLILQHPGFEPTTRDFVLEPRQQLTLALRLAVGLHVTSSPSGAALHVTPGPTRMRRRH
;
A
#
# COMPACT_ATOMS: atom_id res chain seq x y z
N MET A 1 -18.59 29.75 6.72
CA MET A 1 -17.28 30.11 6.12
C MET A 1 -16.53 31.20 6.88
N ALA A 2 -17.12 32.37 7.12
CA ALA A 2 -16.42 33.50 7.75
C ALA A 2 -15.82 33.19 9.14
N GLN A 3 -16.48 32.36 9.95
CA GLN A 3 -15.95 31.92 11.25
C GLN A 3 -14.73 30.99 11.11
N GLY A 4 -14.81 29.95 10.27
CA GLY A 4 -13.69 29.04 10.04
C GLY A 4 -12.45 29.76 9.48
N ASN A 5 -12.66 30.72 8.57
CA ASN A 5 -11.56 31.53 8.04
C ASN A 5 -10.90 32.41 9.12
N ARG A 6 -11.68 32.96 10.06
CA ARG A 6 -11.14 33.73 11.20
C ARG A 6 -10.29 32.85 12.12
N LEU A 7 -10.77 31.66 12.46
CA LEU A 7 -10.01 30.70 13.28
C LEU A 7 -8.71 30.27 12.59
N PHE A 8 -8.78 30.02 11.28
CA PHE A 8 -7.60 29.70 10.49
C PHE A 8 -6.57 30.83 10.50
N ALA A 9 -7.02 32.08 10.34
CA ALA A 9 -6.15 33.25 10.40
C ALA A 9 -5.56 33.48 11.80
N ALA A 10 -6.30 33.11 12.86
CA ALA A 10 -5.84 33.16 14.25
C ALA A 10 -4.87 32.02 14.61
N GLY A 11 -4.60 31.08 13.70
CA GLY A 11 -3.73 29.92 13.94
C GLY A 11 -4.41 28.76 14.67
N ASP A 12 -5.69 28.88 15.02
CA ASP A 12 -6.47 27.80 15.62
C ASP A 12 -6.99 26.86 14.52
N TYR A 13 -6.07 26.07 13.97
CA TYR A 13 -6.34 25.16 12.87
C TYR A 13 -7.24 24.00 13.27
N ALA A 14 -7.27 23.62 14.55
CA ALA A 14 -8.14 22.56 15.04
C ALA A 14 -9.60 23.03 15.08
N ALA A 15 -9.88 24.17 15.71
CA ALA A 15 -11.23 24.72 15.71
C ALA A 15 -11.70 25.13 14.31
N ALA A 16 -10.78 25.66 13.48
CA ALA A 16 -11.09 25.96 12.08
C ALA A 16 -11.54 24.71 11.31
N PHE A 17 -10.83 23.59 11.48
CA PHE A 17 -11.18 22.31 10.86
C PHE A 17 -12.59 21.86 11.24
N GLU A 18 -12.94 21.89 12.53
CA GLU A 18 -14.27 21.48 13.01
C GLU A 18 -15.38 22.35 12.39
N VAL A 19 -15.16 23.67 12.32
CA VAL A 19 -16.13 24.58 11.70
C VAL A 19 -16.30 24.29 10.20
N PHE A 20 -15.21 24.00 9.49
CA PHE A 20 -15.30 23.62 8.08
C PHE A 20 -15.94 22.24 7.88
N ALA A 21 -15.65 21.27 8.76
CA ALA A 21 -16.23 19.93 8.73
C ALA A 21 -17.75 19.97 8.96
N ALA A 22 -18.20 20.72 9.97
CA ALA A 22 -19.63 20.93 10.22
C ALA A 22 -20.31 21.61 9.03
N ALA A 23 -19.65 22.61 8.42
CA ALA A 23 -20.17 23.25 7.21
C ALA A 23 -20.26 22.28 6.03
N GLN A 24 -19.31 21.36 5.87
CA GLN A 24 -19.29 20.36 4.81
C GLN A 24 -20.42 19.34 4.96
N GLN A 25 -20.78 18.96 6.19
CA GLN A 25 -21.92 18.08 6.45
C GLN A 25 -23.25 18.76 6.11
N ARG A 26 -23.37 20.06 6.41
CA ARG A 26 -24.59 20.82 6.11
C ARG A 26 -24.72 21.16 4.63
N TRP A 27 -23.61 21.50 3.99
CA TRP A 27 -23.52 21.88 2.59
C TRP A 27 -22.24 21.31 1.97
N PRO A 28 -22.31 20.12 1.36
CA PRO A 28 -21.16 19.49 0.72
C PRO A 28 -20.65 20.37 -0.43
N ARG A 29 -19.54 21.07 -0.21
CA ARG A 29 -18.92 21.96 -1.20
C ARG A 29 -17.43 21.66 -1.27
N PRO A 30 -16.88 21.29 -2.43
CA PRO A 30 -15.48 20.85 -2.47
C PRO A 30 -14.46 21.89 -2.03
N VAL A 31 -14.75 23.19 -2.15
CA VAL A 31 -13.88 24.24 -1.59
C VAL A 31 -13.61 24.06 -0.07
N LEU A 32 -14.53 23.44 0.67
CA LEU A 32 -14.36 23.13 2.10
C LEU A 32 -13.33 22.03 2.33
N LEU A 33 -13.26 21.03 1.44
CA LEU A 33 -12.25 19.97 1.51
C LEU A 33 -10.85 20.57 1.45
N ARG A 34 -10.63 21.55 0.55
CA ARG A 34 -9.37 22.28 0.45
C ARG A 34 -9.05 23.06 1.73
N SER A 35 -10.03 23.78 2.29
CA SER A 35 -9.83 24.52 3.55
C SER A 35 -9.49 23.58 4.71
N MET A 36 -10.18 22.45 4.83
CA MET A 36 -9.90 21.41 5.82
C MET A 36 -8.50 20.81 5.61
N ALA A 37 -8.10 20.55 4.36
CA ALA A 37 -6.78 20.03 4.05
C ALA A 37 -5.65 20.98 4.50
N PHE A 38 -5.80 22.29 4.25
CA PHE A 38 -4.80 23.26 4.70
C PHE A 38 -4.73 23.37 6.24
N CYS A 39 -5.86 23.18 6.94
CA CYS A 39 -5.84 23.06 8.40
C CYS A 39 -4.99 21.86 8.84
N GLN A 40 -5.17 20.72 8.18
CA GLN A 40 -4.42 19.50 8.50
C GLN A 40 -2.93 19.63 8.19
N LEU A 41 -2.56 20.30 7.10
CA LEU A 41 -1.15 20.61 6.80
C LEU A 41 -0.49 21.44 7.89
N LYS A 42 -1.18 22.48 8.37
CA LYS A 42 -0.69 23.31 9.47
C LYS A 42 -0.57 22.56 10.80
N ARG A 43 -1.27 21.44 10.95
CA ARG A 43 -1.21 20.52 12.10
C ARG A 43 -0.24 19.35 11.89
N ALA A 44 0.54 19.35 10.81
CA ALA A 44 1.42 18.25 10.40
C ALA A 44 0.70 16.89 10.22
N ARG A 45 -0.62 16.90 10.00
CA ARG A 45 -1.46 15.72 9.72
C ARG A 45 -1.44 15.42 8.23
N HIS A 46 -0.26 15.02 7.72
CA HIS A 46 -0.03 14.87 6.28
C HIS A 46 -0.93 13.83 5.60
N ARG A 47 -1.24 12.71 6.29
CA ARG A 47 -2.14 11.67 5.76
C ARG A 47 -3.55 12.22 5.54
N GLU A 48 -4.12 12.83 6.57
CA GLU A 48 -5.47 13.41 6.55
C GLU A 48 -5.55 14.54 5.51
N ALA A 49 -4.48 15.35 5.40
CA ALA A 49 -4.38 16.38 4.37
C ALA A 49 -4.38 15.80 2.95
N LEU A 50 -3.57 14.77 2.70
CA LEU A 50 -3.46 14.11 1.40
C LEU A 50 -4.81 13.57 0.93
N GLU A 51 -5.51 12.83 1.80
CA GLU A 51 -6.85 12.28 1.51
C GLU A 51 -7.86 13.37 1.13
N LEU A 52 -7.86 14.51 1.85
CA LEU A 52 -8.75 15.64 1.55
C LEU A 52 -8.38 16.34 0.23
N LEU A 53 -7.10 16.50 -0.07
CA LEU A 53 -6.64 17.10 -1.33
C LEU A 53 -6.96 16.22 -2.53
N GLN A 54 -6.74 14.91 -2.44
CA GLN A 54 -7.10 13.96 -3.49
C GLN A 54 -8.61 14.01 -3.78
N ARG A 55 -9.45 14.05 -2.74
CA ARG A 55 -10.91 14.21 -2.90
C ARG A 55 -11.30 15.55 -3.53
N TYR A 56 -10.63 16.64 -3.15
CA TYR A 56 -10.85 17.96 -3.77
C TYR A 56 -10.50 17.94 -5.26
N ALA A 57 -9.31 17.43 -5.61
CA ALA A 57 -8.82 17.35 -6.99
C ALA A 57 -9.73 16.47 -7.86
N ALA A 58 -10.19 15.34 -7.34
CA ALA A 58 -11.13 14.46 -8.04
C ALA A 58 -12.49 15.14 -8.29
N SER A 59 -12.95 15.96 -7.35
CA SER A 59 -14.23 16.67 -7.47
C SER A 59 -14.15 17.89 -8.40
N TYR A 60 -13.00 18.57 -8.43
CA TYR A 60 -12.79 19.85 -9.12
C TYR A 60 -11.46 19.84 -9.91
N PRO A 61 -11.32 19.01 -10.97
CA PRO A 61 -10.07 18.84 -11.70
C PRO A 61 -9.61 20.10 -12.45
N HIS A 62 -10.53 21.02 -12.76
CA HIS A 62 -10.25 22.27 -13.47
C HIS A 62 -10.32 23.50 -12.56
N ALA A 63 -10.12 23.34 -11.25
CA ALA A 63 -10.01 24.48 -10.35
C ALA A 63 -8.82 25.37 -10.73
N GLY A 64 -8.94 26.69 -10.55
CA GLY A 64 -7.84 27.63 -10.84
C GLY A 64 -6.57 27.36 -10.02
N ASP A 65 -6.66 26.62 -8.92
CA ASP A 65 -5.53 26.18 -8.11
C ASP A 65 -5.16 24.71 -8.29
N ALA A 66 -5.72 23.99 -9.28
CA ALA A 66 -5.50 22.57 -9.50
C ALA A 66 -4.02 22.19 -9.61
N ALA A 67 -3.23 22.93 -10.41
CA ALA A 67 -1.79 22.66 -10.55
C ALA A 67 -1.03 22.71 -9.21
N ARG A 68 -1.35 23.69 -8.36
CA ARG A 68 -0.75 23.84 -7.03
C ARG A 68 -1.17 22.71 -6.10
N ILE A 69 -2.43 22.27 -6.18
CA ILE A 69 -2.94 21.16 -5.38
C ILE A 69 -2.29 19.85 -5.80
N THR A 70 -2.17 19.58 -7.10
CA THR A 70 -1.48 18.39 -7.63
C THR A 70 -0.02 18.36 -7.19
N ALA A 71 0.69 19.50 -7.24
CA ALA A 71 2.05 19.60 -6.72
C ALA A 71 2.11 19.30 -5.21
N THR A 72 1.19 19.85 -4.42
CA THR A 72 1.12 19.59 -2.97
C THR A 72 0.84 18.11 -2.67
N ILE A 73 -0.04 17.47 -3.45
CA ILE A 73 -0.32 16.03 -3.33
C ILE A 73 0.97 15.23 -3.58
N ALA A 74 1.68 15.51 -4.67
CA ALA A 74 2.93 14.82 -5.00
C ALA A 74 4.01 15.04 -3.92
N GLU A 75 4.15 16.25 -3.39
CA GLU A 75 5.06 16.55 -2.28
C GLU A 75 4.72 15.75 -1.03
N LEU A 76 3.44 15.66 -0.66
CA LEU A 76 2.99 14.89 0.50
C LEU A 76 3.20 13.40 0.29
N GLU A 77 2.94 12.87 -0.90
CA GLU A 77 3.18 11.47 -1.25
C GLU A 77 4.67 11.13 -1.10
N VAL A 78 5.56 11.99 -1.60
CA VAL A 78 7.01 11.82 -1.42
C VAL A 78 7.42 11.93 0.05
N ALA A 79 6.89 12.91 0.79
CA ALA A 79 7.21 13.13 2.20
C ALA A 79 6.66 12.04 3.14
N MET A 80 5.71 11.25 2.66
CA MET A 80 5.12 10.11 3.37
C MET A 80 5.58 8.76 2.82
N ALA A 81 6.34 8.75 1.73
CA ALA A 81 6.87 7.55 1.14
C ALA A 81 7.75 6.80 2.13
N THR A 82 7.70 5.49 2.02
CA THR A 82 8.40 4.51 2.85
C THR A 82 9.49 3.86 2.01
N ARG A 83 10.58 3.42 2.63
CA ARG A 83 11.63 2.68 1.91
C ARG A 83 11.53 1.22 2.29
N LEU A 84 11.31 0.35 1.32
CA LEU A 84 11.45 -1.08 1.54
C LEU A 84 12.86 -1.51 1.16
N ASN A 85 13.49 -2.28 2.03
CA ASN A 85 14.71 -3.00 1.70
C ASN A 85 14.40 -4.50 1.69
N VAL A 86 14.48 -5.12 0.51
CA VAL A 86 14.25 -6.56 0.36
C VAL A 86 15.60 -7.22 0.14
N SER A 87 15.83 -8.33 0.85
CA SER A 87 16.97 -9.21 0.63
C SER A 87 16.46 -10.65 0.48
N SER A 88 17.00 -11.36 -0.52
CA SER A 88 16.62 -12.75 -0.80
C SER A 88 17.83 -13.68 -0.64
N THR A 89 17.56 -14.93 -0.29
CA THR A 89 18.54 -16.03 -0.35
C THR A 89 17.93 -17.18 -1.16
N PRO A 90 18.48 -17.50 -2.35
CA PRO A 90 19.64 -16.88 -3.00
C PRO A 90 19.40 -15.41 -3.41
N SER A 91 20.49 -14.64 -3.48
CA SER A 91 20.46 -13.24 -3.94
C SER A 91 20.16 -13.15 -5.44
N GLY A 92 19.57 -12.05 -5.89
CA GLY A 92 19.23 -11.85 -7.31
C GLY A 92 17.84 -12.35 -7.70
N ALA A 93 16.98 -12.64 -6.72
CA ALA A 93 15.57 -12.91 -6.99
C ALA A 93 14.90 -11.65 -7.56
N ALA A 94 14.07 -11.83 -8.58
CA ALA A 94 13.16 -10.80 -9.07
C ALA A 94 12.10 -10.51 -8.00
N VAL A 95 11.95 -9.24 -7.66
CA VAL A 95 10.97 -8.75 -6.69
C VAL A 95 9.83 -8.07 -7.44
N PHE A 96 8.60 -8.53 -7.21
CA PHE A 96 7.38 -7.89 -7.68
C PHE A 96 6.56 -7.39 -6.49
N LEU A 97 5.85 -6.28 -6.67
CA LEU A 97 5.06 -5.64 -5.63
C LEU A 97 3.60 -5.44 -6.11
N ASP A 98 2.66 -5.82 -5.24
CA ASP A 98 1.20 -5.82 -5.39
C ASP A 98 0.64 -6.74 -6.47
N THR A 99 1.16 -6.70 -7.70
CA THR A 99 0.78 -7.61 -8.80
C THR A 99 1.95 -7.85 -9.76
N GLU A 100 2.02 -9.01 -10.40
CA GLU A 100 3.01 -9.27 -11.48
C GLU A 100 2.88 -8.28 -12.65
N ALA A 101 1.68 -7.68 -12.82
CA ALA A 101 1.37 -6.71 -13.87
C ALA A 101 1.75 -5.26 -13.54
N SER A 102 2.08 -4.92 -12.29
CA SER A 102 2.42 -3.53 -11.89
C SER A 102 3.76 -3.04 -12.45
N GLY A 103 4.53 -3.90 -13.10
CA GLY A 103 5.72 -3.52 -13.88
C GLY A 103 6.91 -3.01 -13.05
N GLN A 104 6.80 -2.93 -11.73
CA GLN A 104 7.88 -2.41 -10.89
C GLN A 104 8.91 -3.50 -10.61
N ARG A 105 9.86 -3.65 -11.55
CA ARG A 105 11.06 -4.47 -11.42
C ARG A 105 12.04 -3.75 -10.50
N GLY A 106 11.91 -3.94 -9.19
CA GLY A 106 12.96 -3.56 -8.25
C GLY A 106 14.06 -4.61 -8.23
N THR A 107 15.31 -4.25 -8.53
CA THR A 107 16.46 -5.03 -8.09
C THR A 107 16.72 -4.66 -6.63
N THR A 108 17.04 -5.62 -5.77
CA THR A 108 17.38 -5.35 -4.37
C THR A 108 18.58 -4.37 -4.30
N PRO A 109 18.51 -3.23 -3.59
CA PRO A 109 17.39 -2.70 -2.77
C PRO A 109 16.32 -1.89 -3.56
N SER A 110 15.04 -1.98 -3.14
CA SER A 110 13.85 -1.50 -3.87
C SER A 110 13.56 0.03 -3.76
N PRO A 111 12.78 0.62 -4.70
CA PRO A 111 12.42 2.04 -4.68
C PRO A 111 11.45 2.43 -3.54
N ALA A 112 11.24 3.73 -3.36
CA ALA A 112 10.29 4.28 -2.37
C ALA A 112 8.84 3.89 -2.70
N LEU A 113 8.10 3.44 -1.69
CA LEU A 113 6.75 2.89 -1.79
C LEU A 113 5.76 3.72 -0.98
N ALA A 114 4.51 3.79 -1.46
CA ALA A 114 3.43 4.38 -0.68
C ALA A 114 3.22 3.55 0.61
N PRO A 115 2.80 4.17 1.73
CA PRO A 115 2.39 3.44 2.91
C PRO A 115 1.05 2.72 2.68
N GLY A 116 0.92 1.50 3.18
CA GLY A 116 -0.25 0.66 2.93
C GLY A 116 0.03 -0.83 3.10
N ARG A 117 -1.00 -1.65 2.81
CA ARG A 117 -0.84 -3.10 2.71
C ARG A 117 -0.32 -3.42 1.31
N HIS A 118 0.78 -4.15 1.26
CA HIS A 118 1.41 -4.56 0.01
C HIS A 118 1.66 -6.05 -0.01
N THR A 119 1.69 -6.60 -1.22
CA THR A 119 2.03 -8.01 -1.45
C THR A 119 3.36 -8.09 -2.16
N LEU A 120 4.35 -8.71 -1.52
CA LEU A 120 5.65 -8.99 -2.14
C LEU A 120 5.62 -10.36 -2.80
N ILE A 121 6.08 -10.45 -4.04
CA ILE A 121 6.28 -11.72 -4.74
C ILE A 121 7.76 -11.81 -5.12
N LEU A 122 8.42 -12.88 -4.69
CA LEU A 122 9.81 -13.18 -5.07
C LEU A 122 9.83 -14.33 -6.05
N GLN A 123 10.56 -14.15 -7.15
CA GLN A 123 10.81 -15.19 -8.14
C GLN A 123 12.31 -15.33 -8.38
N HIS A 124 12.80 -16.56 -8.40
CA HIS A 124 14.16 -16.86 -8.82
C HIS A 124 14.14 -18.11 -9.69
N PRO A 125 14.86 -18.16 -10.82
CA PRO A 125 14.96 -19.37 -11.63
C PRO A 125 15.40 -20.57 -10.78
N GLY A 126 14.65 -21.68 -10.83
CA GLY A 126 14.93 -22.90 -10.06
C GLY A 126 14.36 -22.94 -8.64
N PHE A 127 13.58 -21.95 -8.22
CA PHE A 127 12.94 -21.88 -6.89
C PHE A 127 11.43 -21.65 -7.00
N GLU A 128 10.68 -22.03 -5.97
CA GLU A 128 9.25 -21.73 -5.92
C GLU A 128 9.00 -20.24 -5.64
N PRO A 129 8.03 -19.62 -6.35
CA PRO A 129 7.66 -18.23 -6.09
C PRO A 129 7.15 -18.08 -4.66
N THR A 130 7.67 -17.09 -3.93
CA THR A 130 7.29 -16.84 -2.54
C THR A 130 6.50 -15.54 -2.45
N THR A 131 5.28 -15.62 -1.91
CA THR A 131 4.41 -14.46 -1.69
C THR A 131 4.34 -14.11 -0.21
N ARG A 132 4.45 -12.82 0.12
CA ARG A 132 4.39 -12.31 1.49
C ARG A 132 3.61 -11.00 1.56
N ASP A 133 2.53 -11.01 2.33
CA ASP A 133 1.84 -9.80 2.75
C ASP A 133 2.64 -9.06 3.83
N PHE A 134 2.70 -7.74 3.71
CA PHE A 134 3.25 -6.86 4.74
C PHE A 134 2.54 -5.51 4.74
N VAL A 135 2.65 -4.79 5.85
CA VAL A 135 2.10 -3.45 6.00
C VAL A 135 3.26 -2.48 6.16
N LEU A 136 3.34 -1.49 5.28
CA LEU A 136 4.29 -0.39 5.35
C LEU A 136 3.67 0.77 6.12
N GLU A 137 4.26 1.10 7.28
CA GLU A 137 3.86 2.29 8.01
C GLU A 137 4.51 3.54 7.39
N PRO A 138 3.81 4.68 7.33
CA PRO A 138 4.33 5.91 6.76
C PRO A 138 5.69 6.31 7.34
N ARG A 139 6.60 6.78 6.47
CA ARG A 139 7.97 7.18 6.82
C ARG A 139 8.83 6.10 7.48
N GLN A 140 8.46 4.82 7.37
CA GLN A 140 9.26 3.73 7.90
C GLN A 140 10.18 3.12 6.85
N GLN A 141 11.28 2.53 7.31
CA GLN A 141 12.07 1.58 6.53
C GLN A 141 11.81 0.16 7.03
N LEU A 142 11.30 -0.71 6.15
CA LEU A 142 11.10 -2.13 6.47
C LEU A 142 12.19 -2.96 5.79
N THR A 143 12.79 -3.90 6.52
CA THR A 143 13.73 -4.87 5.95
C THR A 143 13.12 -6.27 5.97
N LEU A 144 12.96 -6.88 4.80
CA LEU A 144 12.48 -8.26 4.65
C LEU A 144 13.61 -9.16 4.17
N ALA A 145 13.89 -10.22 4.94
CA ALA A 145 14.82 -11.28 4.57
C ALA A 145 14.02 -12.54 4.25
N LEU A 146 14.08 -12.98 2.99
CA LEU A 146 13.25 -14.07 2.47
C LEU A 146 14.13 -15.20 1.93
N ARG A 147 13.79 -16.43 2.29
CA ARG A 147 14.46 -17.65 1.82
C ARG A 147 13.54 -18.36 0.85
N LEU A 148 14.00 -18.57 -0.38
CA LEU A 148 13.24 -19.36 -1.35
C LEU A 148 13.48 -20.85 -1.10
N ALA A 149 12.41 -21.65 -1.20
CA ALA A 149 12.49 -23.10 -1.20
C ALA A 149 12.79 -23.61 -2.61
N VAL A 150 13.63 -24.64 -2.71
CA VAL A 150 13.89 -25.33 -3.98
C VAL A 150 12.62 -26.07 -4.37
N GLY A 151 12.08 -25.77 -5.55
CA GLY A 151 10.91 -26.46 -6.07
C GLY A 151 11.29 -27.87 -6.53
N LEU A 152 10.77 -28.90 -5.87
CA LEU A 152 10.68 -30.22 -6.47
C LEU A 152 9.47 -30.20 -7.40
N HIS A 153 9.71 -30.12 -8.69
CA HIS A 153 8.68 -30.04 -9.73
C HIS A 153 7.91 -31.36 -9.81
N VAL A 154 6.90 -31.57 -8.94
CA VAL A 154 5.90 -32.63 -9.13
C VAL A 154 4.79 -32.03 -9.97
N THR A 155 4.89 -32.17 -11.29
CA THR A 155 3.74 -31.91 -12.17
C THR A 155 2.69 -32.97 -11.90
N SER A 156 1.66 -32.64 -11.13
CA SER A 156 0.41 -33.40 -11.13
C SER A 156 -0.76 -32.47 -11.40
N SER A 157 -1.25 -32.54 -12.63
CA SER A 157 -2.60 -32.13 -13.04
C SER A 157 -3.18 -33.30 -13.85
N PRO A 158 -4.48 -33.63 -13.71
CA PRO A 158 -5.54 -32.70 -13.33
C PRO A 158 -6.23 -33.01 -12.00
N SER A 159 -6.80 -31.92 -11.48
CA SER A 159 -7.93 -31.80 -10.58
C SER A 159 -8.92 -32.98 -10.61
N GLY A 160 -9.15 -33.57 -9.44
CA GLY A 160 -10.32 -34.41 -9.17
C GLY A 160 -9.99 -35.88 -8.91
N ALA A 161 -9.55 -36.23 -7.71
CA ALA A 161 -9.75 -37.57 -7.18
C ALA A 161 -9.83 -37.51 -5.66
N ALA A 162 -10.98 -37.94 -5.13
CA ALA A 162 -11.26 -38.02 -3.71
C ALA A 162 -10.26 -38.95 -2.99
N LEU A 163 -9.76 -38.51 -1.84
CA LEU A 163 -9.05 -39.38 -0.90
C LEU A 163 -10.05 -40.36 -0.26
N HIS A 164 -10.25 -41.51 -0.91
CA HIS A 164 -10.79 -42.69 -0.24
C HIS A 164 -9.62 -43.48 0.36
N VAL A 165 -9.51 -43.48 1.68
CA VAL A 165 -8.61 -44.36 2.42
C VAL A 165 -9.32 -45.68 2.66
N THR A 166 -8.94 -46.73 1.93
CA THR A 166 -9.28 -48.11 2.26
C THR A 166 -7.99 -48.89 2.52
N PRO A 167 -7.75 -49.42 3.74
CA PRO A 167 -6.63 -50.31 3.99
C PRO A 167 -6.98 -51.74 3.53
N GLY A 168 -6.16 -52.29 2.64
CA GLY A 168 -6.25 -53.68 2.15
C GLY A 168 -4.89 -54.40 2.27
N PRO A 169 -4.89 -55.75 2.40
CA PRO A 169 -4.07 -56.44 3.39
C PRO A 169 -2.64 -56.79 2.93
N THR A 170 -1.70 -56.70 3.87
CA THR A 170 -0.32 -57.14 3.74
C THR A 170 -0.26 -58.66 3.63
N ARG A 171 0.16 -59.18 2.47
CA ARG A 171 0.45 -60.60 2.26
C ARG A 171 1.96 -60.77 2.10
N MET A 172 2.69 -60.97 3.21
CA MET A 172 4.07 -61.44 3.16
C MET A 172 4.08 -62.95 2.90
N ARG A 173 4.68 -63.34 1.77
CA ARG A 173 4.89 -64.73 1.37
C ARG A 173 6.29 -65.17 1.83
N ARG A 174 6.29 -65.95 2.93
CA ARG A 174 6.99 -67.24 3.17
C ARG A 174 8.39 -67.56 2.57
N ARG A 175 9.17 -68.23 3.44
CA ARG A 175 10.28 -69.21 3.27
C ARG A 175 11.65 -68.63 3.62
N HIS A 176 12.52 -69.28 4.40
CA HIS A 176 12.72 -70.72 4.61
C HIS A 176 12.54 -71.18 6.06
#